data_AF-A0A2C5XBG4-F1
#
_entry.id   AF-A0A2C5XBG4-F1
#
_cell.length_a   1.000
_cell.length_b   1.000
_cell.length_c   1.000
_cell.angle_alpha   90.00
_cell.angle_beta   90.00
_cell.angle_gamma   90.00
#
_symmetry.space_group_name_H-M   'P 1'
#
loop_
_entity.id
_entity.type
_entity.pdbx_description
1 polymer ?
#
loop_
_entity_poly.entity_id
_entity_poly.type
_entity_poly.pdbx_seq_one_letter_code
_entity_poly.pdbx_strand_id
1 'polypeptide(L)'
;MASETLRLPDGQTFVFTATPSGLLFKYQAADNSSAFSFEWAVNITTHDELPAEPAAGPLSPPGLPDSGKQPTARPAMACAFQKPTLQDDYFHISSILSPASTASSAGQVAMMLWITLYWYFHQPQPSKTTRPAAAKTTPLAGKPLGEWRVNIQRDGVFRDHRLVVELERMGLVMATNTLVGTVENAGWDTLFVARRAFWQISPQKFLYSLQPVLQTTASHSPDAHLPSYYTPPPLMYVMSNGIRHPARPKPPQMGEIFYTRFIHSVNEYLAFRVPSVSPEPVVYTGPKGPGLASNTHLSAMSDTELIKMWMAKPRVKEFWGEYTDDFLPSALTSPHSFPVIGMWDGVPFGFFQIYWVREDILGQHVGGEAAADFDRGLHVFVGEDWARGRVPYWLSGLAHWCLLDDSRTMSVCLEPRVDNARFLKLLQQNLFHQERQVTFPHKQAWMVRLRREMWEGPAL
;
A
#
# COMPACT_ATOMS: atom_id res chain seq x y z
N MET A 1 18.69 -23.89 6.01
CA MET A 1 18.27 -22.66 5.31
C MET A 1 17.97 -21.61 6.36
N ALA A 2 18.31 -20.34 6.12
CA ALA A 2 18.00 -19.28 7.07
C ALA A 2 16.49 -19.09 7.13
N SER A 3 15.95 -19.02 8.34
CA SER A 3 14.56 -18.67 8.59
C SER A 3 14.48 -17.16 8.73
N GLU A 4 13.51 -16.54 8.07
CA GLU A 4 13.33 -15.08 8.09
C GLU A 4 11.96 -14.71 8.65
N THR A 5 11.88 -13.51 9.21
CA THR A 5 10.68 -13.01 9.89
C THR A 5 9.99 -11.96 9.04
N LEU A 6 8.73 -12.21 8.72
CA LEU A 6 7.81 -11.28 8.09
C LEU A 6 6.94 -10.62 9.16
N ARG A 7 6.92 -9.30 9.17
CA ARG A 7 6.16 -8.49 10.14
C ARG A 7 5.06 -7.74 9.42
N LEU A 8 3.83 -7.96 9.86
CA LEU A 8 2.64 -7.42 9.21
C LEU A 8 2.21 -6.08 9.83
N PRO A 9 1.45 -5.25 9.09
CA PRO A 9 0.95 -3.97 9.59
C PRO A 9 0.20 -4.03 10.93
N ASP A 10 -0.53 -5.11 11.19
CA ASP A 10 -1.31 -5.32 12.41
C ASP A 10 -0.47 -5.86 13.59
N GLY A 11 0.86 -5.99 13.41
CA GLY A 11 1.78 -6.50 14.42
C GLY A 11 1.92 -8.02 14.43
N GLN A 12 1.12 -8.76 13.66
CA GLN A 12 1.29 -10.20 13.52
C GLN A 12 2.64 -10.51 12.86
N THR A 13 3.23 -11.62 13.28
CA THR A 13 4.54 -12.04 12.81
C THR A 13 4.47 -13.45 12.24
N PHE A 14 5.07 -13.63 11.07
CA PHE A 14 5.21 -14.92 10.41
C PHE A 14 6.68 -15.23 10.21
N VAL A 15 7.03 -16.49 10.36
CA VAL A 15 8.34 -17.01 10.03
C VAL A 15 8.21 -17.73 8.70
N PHE A 16 9.07 -17.39 7.74
CA PHE A 16 9.13 -18.14 6.49
C PHE A 16 10.48 -18.83 6.34
N THR A 17 10.45 -20.04 5.80
CA THR A 17 11.62 -20.87 5.54
C THR A 17 11.59 -21.32 4.09
N ALA A 18 12.68 -21.07 3.36
CA ALA A 18 12.85 -21.63 2.03
C ALA A 18 12.94 -23.16 2.11
N THR A 19 12.24 -23.84 1.20
CA THR A 19 12.25 -25.28 1.00
C THR A 19 12.71 -25.58 -0.45
N PRO A 20 13.15 -26.80 -0.77
CA PRO A 20 13.53 -27.14 -2.15
C PRO A 20 12.41 -26.94 -3.18
N SER A 21 11.14 -26.96 -2.74
CA SER A 21 9.97 -26.79 -3.60
C SER A 21 9.35 -25.39 -3.56
N GLY A 22 9.74 -24.53 -2.61
CA GLY A 22 9.10 -23.23 -2.41
C GLY A 22 9.39 -22.58 -1.05
N LEU A 23 8.35 -22.05 -0.41
CA LEU A 23 8.40 -21.36 0.88
C LEU A 23 7.38 -21.97 1.84
N LEU A 24 7.78 -22.21 3.07
CA LEU A 24 6.87 -22.56 4.16
C LEU A 24 6.69 -21.32 5.05
N PHE A 25 5.46 -20.84 5.19
CA PHE A 25 5.07 -19.79 6.12
C PHE A 25 4.48 -20.40 7.38
N LYS A 26 4.91 -19.91 8.54
CA LYS A 26 4.44 -20.35 9.85
C LYS A 26 4.11 -19.16 10.72
N TYR A 27 2.92 -19.15 11.30
CA TYR A 27 2.53 -18.12 12.26
C TYR A 27 3.40 -18.18 13.53
N GLN A 28 3.85 -17.02 14.00
CA GLN A 28 4.59 -16.87 15.25
C GLN A 28 3.73 -16.11 16.26
N ALA A 29 3.23 -16.82 17.28
CA ALA A 29 2.46 -16.21 18.36
C ALA A 29 3.33 -15.24 19.18
N ALA A 30 2.73 -14.14 19.63
CA ALA A 30 3.42 -13.09 20.37
C ALA A 30 3.99 -13.55 21.73
N ASP A 31 3.37 -14.56 22.35
CA ASP A 31 3.80 -15.17 23.61
C ASP A 31 4.70 -16.40 23.42
N ASN A 32 5.12 -16.69 22.18
CA ASN A 32 5.79 -17.94 21.81
C ASN A 32 5.03 -19.21 22.27
N SER A 33 3.71 -19.13 22.54
CA SER A 33 2.94 -20.31 22.91
C SER A 33 2.82 -21.24 21.70
N SER A 34 3.12 -22.53 21.91
CA SER A 34 2.98 -23.57 20.90
C SER A 34 1.53 -24.03 20.70
N ALA A 35 0.57 -23.40 21.38
CA ALA A 35 -0.82 -23.86 21.45
C ALA A 35 -1.59 -23.68 20.12
N PHE A 36 -1.12 -22.81 19.24
CA PHE A 36 -1.72 -22.57 17.92
C PHE A 36 -0.65 -22.57 16.82
N SER A 37 -0.67 -23.59 15.97
CA SER A 37 0.21 -23.71 14.80
C SER A 37 -0.60 -23.57 13.52
N PHE A 38 -0.42 -22.48 12.80
CA PHE A 38 -0.98 -22.27 11.46
C PHE A 38 0.16 -22.07 10.47
N GLU A 39 0.23 -22.93 9.46
CA GLU A 39 1.31 -22.89 8.46
C GLU A 39 0.81 -23.29 7.06
N TRP A 40 1.45 -22.76 6.02
CA TRP A 40 1.15 -23.12 4.63
C TRP A 40 2.40 -23.08 3.77
N ALA A 41 2.42 -23.93 2.75
CA ALA A 41 3.49 -23.98 1.77
C ALA A 41 3.05 -23.34 0.44
N VAL A 42 3.95 -22.53 -0.11
CA VAL A 42 3.80 -21.88 -1.41
C VAL A 42 4.93 -22.33 -2.30
N ASN A 43 4.60 -22.97 -3.42
CA ASN A 43 5.56 -23.24 -4.48
C ASN A 43 5.58 -22.02 -5.42
N ILE A 44 6.79 -21.53 -5.70
CA ILE A 44 7.03 -20.47 -6.67
C ILE A 44 7.87 -21.06 -7.79
N THR A 45 7.37 -20.97 -9.01
CA THR A 45 8.09 -21.42 -10.21
C THR A 45 8.31 -20.25 -11.13
N THR A 46 9.48 -20.22 -11.76
CA THR A 46 9.81 -19.21 -12.78
C THR A 46 9.82 -19.91 -14.13
N HIS A 47 9.08 -19.39 -15.09
CA HIS A 47 9.03 -19.95 -16.45
C HIS A 47 10.00 -19.17 -17.35
N ASP A 48 10.93 -19.84 -18.01
CA ASP A 48 11.78 -19.16 -18.98
C ASP A 48 10.96 -18.79 -20.25
N GLU A 49 11.08 -17.54 -20.71
CA GLU A 49 10.67 -17.16 -22.06
C GLU A 49 11.43 -18.02 -23.07
N LEU A 50 10.77 -19.01 -23.65
CA LEU A 50 11.23 -19.54 -24.94
C LEU A 50 11.09 -18.40 -25.96
N PRO A 51 12.13 -18.12 -26.78
CA PRO A 51 12.01 -17.08 -27.80
C PRO A 51 10.84 -17.43 -28.70
N ALA A 52 9.87 -16.51 -28.81
CA ALA A 52 8.79 -16.63 -29.76
C ALA A 52 9.40 -16.86 -31.15
N GLU A 53 9.03 -17.96 -31.81
CA GLU A 53 9.42 -18.16 -33.21
C GLU A 53 8.95 -16.93 -34.00
N PRO A 54 9.78 -16.40 -34.92
CA PRO A 54 9.41 -15.24 -35.70
C PRO A 54 8.13 -15.55 -36.46
N ALA A 55 7.07 -14.78 -36.20
CA ALA A 55 5.82 -14.89 -36.93
C ALA A 55 6.12 -14.80 -38.43
N ALA A 56 5.89 -15.89 -39.15
CA ALA A 56 6.15 -15.98 -40.56
C ALA A 56 5.21 -15.03 -41.32
N GLY A 57 5.80 -14.07 -42.02
CA GLY A 57 5.23 -13.44 -43.22
C GLY A 57 4.31 -12.21 -43.02
N PRO A 58 4.18 -11.36 -44.05
CA PRO A 58 3.37 -10.14 -43.99
C PRO A 58 1.87 -10.45 -43.83
N LEU A 59 1.18 -9.55 -43.12
CA LEU A 59 -0.27 -9.52 -42.91
C LEU A 59 -1.03 -9.86 -44.20
N SER A 60 -1.67 -11.04 -44.23
CA SER A 60 -2.70 -11.37 -45.23
C SER A 60 -4.04 -10.74 -44.81
N PRO A 61 -4.88 -10.32 -45.77
CA PRO A 61 -6.16 -9.65 -45.48
C PRO A 61 -7.17 -10.58 -44.79
N PRO A 62 -8.21 -10.04 -44.13
CA PRO A 62 -9.11 -10.82 -43.30
C PRO A 62 -10.03 -11.70 -44.15
N GLY A 63 -9.70 -13.00 -44.22
CA GLY A 63 -10.55 -14.07 -44.74
C GLY A 63 -10.97 -15.02 -43.62
N LEU A 64 -12.10 -15.72 -43.82
CA LEU A 64 -12.83 -16.59 -42.88
C LEU A 64 -11.97 -17.51 -41.98
N PRO A 65 -12.50 -17.91 -40.80
CA PRO A 65 -11.76 -18.72 -39.83
C PRO A 65 -11.45 -20.11 -40.39
N ASP A 66 -10.16 -20.37 -40.61
CA ASP A 66 -9.69 -21.70 -40.97
C ASP A 66 -9.79 -22.62 -39.75
N SER A 67 -10.41 -23.78 -39.96
CA SER A 67 -10.69 -24.74 -38.91
C SER A 67 -9.49 -25.65 -38.70
N GLY A 68 -9.01 -25.72 -37.45
CA GLY A 68 -8.19 -26.83 -36.98
C GLY A 68 -6.68 -26.70 -37.21
N LYS A 69 -6.00 -26.06 -36.25
CA LYS A 69 -4.84 -26.59 -35.52
C LYS A 69 -4.38 -25.55 -34.50
N GLN A 70 -4.66 -25.81 -33.23
CA GLN A 70 -4.08 -25.07 -32.12
C GLN A 70 -2.55 -25.24 -32.20
N PRO A 71 -1.74 -24.18 -32.27
CA PRO A 71 -0.30 -24.34 -32.24
C PRO A 71 0.09 -24.94 -30.89
N THR A 72 0.60 -26.18 -30.92
CA THR A 72 1.14 -26.85 -29.74
C THR A 72 2.46 -26.19 -29.35
N ALA A 73 2.38 -25.10 -28.59
CA ALA A 73 3.55 -24.54 -27.92
C ALA A 73 4.12 -25.61 -26.98
N ARG A 74 5.42 -25.90 -27.08
CA ARG A 74 6.12 -26.75 -26.11
C ARG A 74 5.95 -26.13 -24.72
N PRO A 75 5.67 -26.91 -23.65
CA PRO A 75 5.57 -26.37 -22.31
C PRO A 75 6.89 -25.70 -21.93
N ALA A 76 6.83 -24.45 -21.48
CA ALA A 76 7.98 -23.75 -20.93
C ALA A 76 8.59 -24.60 -19.79
N MET A 77 9.91 -24.73 -19.74
CA MET A 77 10.56 -25.40 -18.61
C MET A 77 10.40 -24.53 -17.37
N ALA A 78 9.60 -24.99 -16.42
CA ALA A 78 9.50 -24.37 -15.11
C ALA A 78 10.78 -24.66 -14.32
N CYS A 79 11.43 -23.62 -13.82
CA CYS A 79 12.59 -23.72 -12.93
C CYS A 79 12.25 -23.26 -11.50
N ALA A 80 13.11 -23.63 -10.56
CA ALA A 80 12.97 -23.23 -9.16
C ALA A 80 13.18 -21.72 -9.01
N PHE A 81 12.31 -21.07 -8.25
CA PHE A 81 12.42 -19.64 -7.97
C PHE A 81 13.72 -19.29 -7.25
N GLN A 82 14.43 -18.27 -7.77
CA GLN A 82 15.65 -17.73 -7.14
C GLN A 82 15.49 -16.28 -6.70
N LYS A 83 14.84 -15.48 -7.54
CA LYS A 83 14.57 -14.06 -7.32
C LYS A 83 13.35 -13.66 -8.16
N PRO A 84 12.65 -12.58 -7.80
CA PRO A 84 11.55 -12.08 -8.60
C PRO A 84 11.95 -11.78 -10.05
N THR A 85 11.04 -12.12 -10.95
CA THR A 85 11.02 -11.73 -12.35
C THR A 85 9.93 -10.69 -12.57
N LEU A 86 9.96 -10.06 -13.76
CA LEU A 86 8.99 -9.01 -14.06
C LEU A 86 7.58 -9.59 -14.22
N GLN A 87 7.41 -10.71 -14.94
CA GLN A 87 6.10 -11.27 -15.28
C GLN A 87 6.04 -12.80 -15.36
N ASP A 88 7.12 -13.51 -15.01
CA ASP A 88 7.31 -14.92 -15.35
C ASP A 88 7.26 -15.86 -14.14
N ASP A 89 6.90 -15.32 -12.97
CA ASP A 89 6.71 -16.10 -11.75
C ASP A 89 5.26 -16.56 -11.61
N TYR A 90 5.11 -17.78 -11.10
CA TYR A 90 3.83 -18.45 -10.89
C TYR A 90 3.73 -18.94 -9.44
N PHE A 91 2.63 -18.58 -8.78
CA PHE A 91 2.30 -18.99 -7.41
C PHE A 91 1.34 -20.16 -7.38
N HIS A 92 1.65 -21.12 -6.50
CA HIS A 92 0.80 -22.25 -6.18
C HIS A 92 0.85 -22.55 -4.68
N ILE A 93 -0.27 -22.45 -3.97
CA ILE A 93 -0.36 -22.88 -2.57
C ILE A 93 -0.50 -24.41 -2.56
N SER A 94 0.57 -25.10 -2.18
CA SER A 94 0.68 -26.56 -2.30
C SER A 94 0.11 -27.33 -1.12
N SER A 95 0.12 -26.74 0.08
CA SER A 95 -0.43 -27.38 1.28
C SER A 95 -0.77 -26.36 2.36
N ILE A 96 -1.79 -26.68 3.17
CA ILE A 96 -2.24 -25.88 4.31
C ILE A 96 -2.31 -26.79 5.53
N LEU A 97 -1.70 -26.38 6.63
CA LEU A 97 -1.77 -27.07 7.92
C LEU A 97 -2.38 -26.12 8.96
N SER A 98 -3.53 -26.51 9.48
CA SER A 98 -4.34 -25.73 10.43
C SER A 98 -4.69 -26.61 11.62
N PRO A 99 -4.78 -26.06 12.85
CA PRO A 99 -5.15 -26.85 14.03
C PRO A 99 -6.65 -27.18 14.05
N ALA A 100 -7.47 -26.49 13.25
CA ALA A 100 -8.89 -26.81 13.06
C ALA A 100 -9.07 -27.75 11.85
N SER A 101 -9.84 -28.83 12.02
CA SER A 101 -10.13 -29.85 10.99
C SER A 101 -11.11 -29.41 9.90
N THR A 102 -11.43 -28.12 9.82
CA THR A 102 -12.36 -27.56 8.84
C THR A 102 -11.63 -27.16 7.56
N ALA A 103 -12.27 -27.37 6.41
CA ALA A 103 -11.77 -26.87 5.14
C ALA A 103 -11.50 -25.36 5.21
N SER A 104 -10.42 -24.90 4.57
CA SER A 104 -10.07 -23.47 4.58
C SER A 104 -11.15 -22.63 3.90
N SER A 105 -11.63 -21.61 4.60
CA SER A 105 -12.57 -20.65 4.01
C SER A 105 -11.88 -19.80 2.94
N ALA A 106 -12.64 -19.17 2.06
CA ALA A 106 -12.10 -18.24 1.08
C ALA A 106 -11.35 -17.07 1.73
N GLY A 107 -11.83 -16.58 2.88
CA GLY A 107 -11.14 -15.57 3.68
C GLY A 107 -9.76 -16.04 4.15
N GLN A 108 -9.62 -17.31 4.55
CA GLN A 108 -8.33 -17.88 4.94
C GLN A 108 -7.35 -17.98 3.78
N VAL A 109 -7.80 -18.44 2.62
CA VAL A 109 -6.96 -18.49 1.42
C VAL A 109 -6.59 -17.07 0.96
N ALA A 110 -7.51 -16.11 1.03
CA ALA A 110 -7.25 -14.71 0.70
C ALA A 110 -6.18 -14.11 1.62
N MET A 111 -6.25 -14.36 2.94
CA MET A 111 -5.23 -13.93 3.89
C MET A 111 -3.87 -14.55 3.57
N MET A 112 -3.80 -15.86 3.36
CA MET A 112 -2.55 -16.56 3.03
C MET A 112 -1.92 -16.01 1.74
N LEU A 113 -2.74 -15.82 0.70
CA LEU A 113 -2.29 -15.23 -0.56
C LEU A 113 -1.81 -13.79 -0.35
N TRP A 114 -2.56 -12.97 0.39
CA TRP A 114 -2.16 -11.60 0.69
C TRP A 114 -0.83 -11.53 1.46
N ILE A 115 -0.62 -12.37 2.48
CA ILE A 115 0.63 -12.43 3.25
C ILE A 115 1.80 -12.89 2.36
N THR A 116 1.55 -13.86 1.48
CA THR A 116 2.55 -14.34 0.51
C THR A 116 2.94 -13.24 -0.48
N LEU A 117 1.96 -12.50 -1.01
CA LEU A 117 2.17 -11.37 -1.90
C LEU A 117 2.86 -10.20 -1.19
N TYR A 118 2.51 -9.97 0.09
CA TYR A 118 3.18 -9.00 0.94
C TYR A 118 4.66 -9.34 0.98
N TRP A 119 5.04 -10.56 1.37
CA TRP A 119 6.44 -10.99 1.32
C TRP A 119 7.10 -10.82 -0.06
N TYR A 120 6.40 -11.21 -1.13
CA TYR A 120 6.94 -11.20 -2.49
C TYR A 120 7.21 -9.78 -3.01
N PHE A 121 6.30 -8.84 -2.78
CA PHE A 121 6.47 -7.46 -3.22
C PHE A 121 7.36 -6.61 -2.30
N HIS A 122 7.88 -7.20 -1.22
CA HIS A 122 9.02 -6.65 -0.46
C HIS A 122 10.39 -7.08 -1.00
N GLN A 123 10.43 -8.07 -1.90
CA GLN A 123 11.69 -8.49 -2.51
C GLN A 123 12.29 -7.38 -3.39
N PRO A 124 13.60 -7.43 -3.71
CA PRO A 124 14.21 -6.48 -4.62
C PRO A 124 13.48 -6.43 -5.96
N GLN A 125 13.09 -5.24 -6.39
CA GLN A 125 12.33 -5.05 -7.62
C GLN A 125 13.13 -5.52 -8.85
N PRO A 126 12.56 -6.37 -9.72
CA PRO A 126 13.19 -6.76 -10.98
C PRO A 126 13.29 -5.56 -11.92
N SER A 127 14.16 -5.68 -12.93
CA SER A 127 14.26 -4.67 -14.00
C SER A 127 12.89 -4.45 -14.65
N LYS A 128 12.42 -3.20 -14.67
CA LYS A 128 11.16 -2.81 -15.33
C LYS A 128 11.19 -2.97 -16.84
N THR A 129 12.38 -2.99 -17.44
CA THR A 129 12.53 -3.14 -18.88
C THR A 129 12.10 -4.53 -19.32
N THR A 130 11.11 -4.60 -20.21
CA THR A 130 10.74 -5.85 -20.88
C THR A 130 11.79 -6.21 -21.94
N ARG A 131 11.85 -7.49 -22.32
CA ARG A 131 12.78 -7.97 -23.35
C ARG A 131 12.09 -8.37 -24.66
N PRO A 132 11.19 -7.57 -25.26
CA PRO A 132 10.62 -7.97 -26.54
C PRO A 132 11.74 -7.99 -27.59
N ALA A 133 11.79 -9.05 -28.39
CA ALA A 133 12.73 -9.18 -29.51
C ALA A 133 12.70 -7.93 -30.42
N ALA A 134 11.52 -7.31 -30.54
CA ALA A 134 11.28 -6.07 -31.29
C ALA A 134 12.01 -4.82 -30.73
N ALA A 135 12.38 -4.77 -29.45
CA ALA A 135 13.09 -3.64 -28.84
C ALA A 135 14.59 -3.90 -28.61
N LYS A 136 15.18 -4.88 -29.33
CA LYS A 136 16.60 -5.25 -29.20
C LYS A 136 17.54 -4.08 -29.51
N THR A 137 17.18 -3.26 -30.49
CA THR A 137 17.96 -2.08 -30.94
C THR A 137 17.67 -0.81 -30.15
N THR A 138 16.60 -0.79 -29.34
CA THR A 138 16.22 0.37 -28.54
C THR A 138 17.21 0.58 -27.38
N PRO A 139 17.75 1.80 -27.17
CA PRO A 139 18.59 2.11 -26.01
C PRO A 139 17.87 1.80 -24.70
N LEU A 140 18.61 1.41 -23.66
CA LEU A 140 18.05 0.97 -22.38
C LEU A 140 17.02 1.94 -21.79
N ALA A 141 17.28 3.25 -21.86
CA ALA A 141 16.39 4.30 -21.35
C ALA A 141 15.06 4.43 -22.10
N GLY A 142 15.01 4.00 -23.37
CA GLY A 142 13.80 4.03 -24.20
C GLY A 142 13.13 2.67 -24.35
N LYS A 143 13.66 1.62 -23.71
CA LYS A 143 13.06 0.29 -23.83
C LYS A 143 11.68 0.26 -23.15
N PRO A 144 10.72 -0.52 -23.69
CA PRO A 144 9.41 -0.63 -23.09
C PRO A 144 9.50 -1.09 -21.64
N LEU A 145 8.66 -0.49 -20.80
CA LEU A 145 8.55 -0.82 -19.39
C LEU A 145 7.35 -1.73 -19.18
N GLY A 146 7.52 -2.75 -18.35
CA GLY A 146 6.46 -3.65 -17.92
C GLY A 146 6.10 -3.42 -16.46
N GLU A 147 4.92 -3.91 -16.10
CA GLU A 147 4.46 -3.93 -14.72
C GLU A 147 4.98 -5.20 -14.03
N TRP A 148 5.47 -5.06 -12.80
CA TRP A 148 5.87 -6.20 -11.97
C TRP A 148 4.63 -6.91 -11.46
N ARG A 149 4.42 -8.14 -11.95
CA ARG A 149 3.30 -9.00 -11.59
C ARG A 149 3.74 -10.44 -11.36
N VAL A 150 2.90 -11.17 -10.66
CA VAL A 150 3.03 -12.62 -10.45
C VAL A 150 1.75 -13.30 -10.92
N ASN A 151 1.89 -14.44 -11.57
CA ASN A 151 0.77 -15.23 -12.07
C ASN A 151 0.27 -16.19 -10.98
N ILE A 152 -1.04 -16.44 -10.94
CA ILE A 152 -1.65 -17.41 -10.03
C ILE A 152 -2.02 -18.64 -10.83
N GLN A 153 -1.39 -19.77 -10.51
CA GLN A 153 -1.67 -21.03 -11.19
C GLN A 153 -3.02 -21.59 -10.72
N ARG A 154 -3.89 -21.95 -11.67
CA ARG A 154 -5.21 -22.56 -11.40
C ARG A 154 -5.09 -24.03 -11.00
N ASP A 155 -4.36 -24.29 -9.92
CA ASP A 155 -4.14 -25.61 -9.36
C ASP A 155 -4.29 -25.58 -7.83
N GLY A 156 -4.38 -26.75 -7.21
CA GLY A 156 -4.56 -26.91 -5.77
C GLY A 156 -5.79 -26.16 -5.28
N VAL A 157 -5.60 -25.28 -4.29
CA VAL A 157 -6.69 -24.46 -3.72
C VAL A 157 -7.32 -23.52 -4.76
N PHE A 158 -6.56 -23.04 -5.75
CA PHE A 158 -7.05 -22.10 -6.77
C PHE A 158 -7.75 -22.80 -7.94
N ARG A 159 -7.92 -24.13 -7.90
CA ARG A 159 -8.71 -24.87 -8.89
C ARG A 159 -10.20 -24.58 -8.77
N ASP A 160 -10.71 -24.27 -7.58
CA ASP A 160 -12.11 -23.94 -7.37
C ASP A 160 -12.46 -22.59 -8.04
N HIS A 161 -13.40 -22.61 -8.97
CA HIS A 161 -13.89 -21.42 -9.65
C HIS A 161 -14.53 -20.41 -8.68
N ARG A 162 -15.29 -20.90 -7.68
CA ARG A 162 -15.97 -20.01 -6.72
C ARG A 162 -14.97 -19.20 -5.92
N LEU A 163 -13.92 -19.85 -5.42
CA LEU A 163 -12.84 -19.19 -4.70
C LEU A 163 -12.18 -18.10 -5.56
N VAL A 164 -11.85 -18.40 -6.82
CA VAL A 164 -11.20 -17.41 -7.69
C VAL A 164 -12.10 -16.20 -7.96
N VAL A 165 -13.40 -16.40 -8.17
CA VAL A 165 -14.37 -15.30 -8.31
C VAL A 165 -14.44 -14.48 -7.02
N GLU A 166 -14.38 -15.10 -5.85
CA GLU A 166 -14.35 -14.39 -4.57
C GLU A 166 -13.05 -13.59 -4.39
N LEU A 167 -11.89 -14.16 -4.71
CA LEU A 167 -10.60 -13.46 -4.65
C LEU A 167 -10.55 -12.26 -5.61
N GLU A 168 -11.14 -12.38 -6.80
CA GLU A 168 -11.28 -11.28 -7.76
C GLU A 168 -12.25 -10.21 -7.27
N ARG A 169 -13.41 -10.59 -6.70
CA ARG A 169 -14.34 -9.65 -6.05
C ARG A 169 -13.72 -8.92 -4.87
N MET A 170 -12.81 -9.56 -4.15
CA MET A 170 -12.02 -8.91 -3.09
C MET A 170 -10.99 -7.91 -3.65
N GLY A 171 -10.66 -8.01 -4.94
CA GLY A 171 -9.66 -7.20 -5.65
C GLY A 171 -8.24 -7.79 -5.59
N LEU A 172 -8.07 -8.98 -5.00
CA LEU A 172 -6.74 -9.56 -4.74
C LEU A 172 -6.12 -10.20 -5.99
N VAL A 173 -6.96 -10.77 -6.87
CA VAL A 173 -6.56 -11.45 -8.10
C VAL A 173 -7.26 -10.79 -9.30
N MET A 174 -6.58 -10.74 -10.44
CA MET A 174 -7.13 -10.20 -11.69
C MET A 174 -7.03 -11.25 -12.79
N ALA A 175 -8.06 -11.34 -13.64
CA ALA A 175 -7.97 -12.05 -14.92
C ALA A 175 -7.30 -11.16 -15.99
N THR A 176 -6.44 -11.74 -16.84
CA THR A 176 -5.91 -10.98 -18.00
C THR A 176 -6.95 -10.79 -19.09
N ASN A 177 -7.91 -11.71 -19.17
CA ASN A 177 -8.94 -11.72 -20.19
C ASN A 177 -10.16 -10.95 -19.70
N THR A 178 -10.48 -9.84 -20.36
CA THR A 178 -11.63 -8.98 -20.06
C THR A 178 -12.86 -9.31 -20.90
N LEU A 179 -12.89 -10.47 -21.58
CA LEU A 179 -14.03 -10.87 -22.39
C LEU A 179 -15.28 -11.04 -21.52
N VAL A 180 -16.35 -10.39 -21.93
CA VAL A 180 -17.70 -10.57 -21.38
C VAL A 180 -18.40 -11.58 -22.28
N GLY A 181 -18.79 -12.75 -21.75
CA GLY A 181 -19.35 -13.82 -22.59
C GLY A 181 -20.27 -14.79 -21.84
N THR A 182 -21.09 -15.50 -22.60
CA THR A 182 -22.10 -16.48 -22.12
C THR A 182 -21.53 -17.87 -21.84
N VAL A 183 -20.22 -18.05 -21.97
CA VAL A 183 -19.56 -19.34 -21.76
C VAL A 183 -19.18 -19.46 -20.28
N GLU A 184 -19.77 -20.43 -19.58
CA GLU A 184 -19.44 -20.71 -18.19
C GLU A 184 -17.92 -20.97 -18.05
N ASN A 185 -17.28 -20.27 -17.10
CA ASN A 185 -15.84 -20.34 -16.79
C ASN A 185 -14.86 -19.71 -17.80
N ALA A 186 -15.32 -19.07 -18.88
CA ALA A 186 -14.41 -18.35 -19.79
C ALA A 186 -13.88 -17.06 -19.14
N GLY A 187 -12.56 -16.81 -19.24
CA GLY A 187 -11.94 -15.55 -18.79
C GLY A 187 -10.91 -15.70 -17.65
N TRP A 188 -11.00 -16.75 -16.84
CA TRP A 188 -10.09 -16.98 -15.70
C TRP A 188 -8.91 -17.92 -16.04
N ASP A 189 -8.59 -18.09 -17.32
CA ASP A 189 -7.51 -19.01 -17.76
C ASP A 189 -6.13 -18.53 -17.31
N THR A 190 -5.98 -17.21 -17.15
CA THR A 190 -4.73 -16.57 -16.74
C THR A 190 -5.02 -15.52 -15.68
N LEU A 191 -4.60 -15.84 -14.47
CA LEU A 191 -4.79 -15.01 -13.29
C LEU A 191 -3.45 -14.39 -12.90
N PHE A 192 -3.46 -13.15 -12.43
CA PHE A 192 -2.26 -12.48 -11.96
C PHE A 192 -2.55 -11.46 -10.87
N VAL A 193 -1.49 -11.03 -10.19
CA VAL A 193 -1.51 -9.91 -9.25
C VAL A 193 -0.37 -8.97 -9.61
N ALA A 194 -0.70 -7.70 -9.88
CA ALA A 194 0.30 -6.66 -10.10
C ALA A 194 0.69 -6.00 -8.77
N ARG A 195 1.97 -5.65 -8.61
CA ARG A 195 2.48 -4.96 -7.41
C ARG A 195 1.71 -3.68 -7.12
N ARG A 196 1.46 -2.87 -8.14
CA ARG A 196 0.72 -1.61 -8.02
C ARG A 196 -0.70 -1.83 -7.50
N ALA A 197 -1.40 -2.83 -8.03
CA ALA A 197 -2.74 -3.17 -7.58
C ALA A 197 -2.73 -3.66 -6.12
N PHE A 198 -1.79 -4.54 -5.77
CA PHE A 198 -1.64 -5.07 -4.40
C PHE A 198 -1.52 -3.96 -3.36
N TRP A 199 -0.66 -2.97 -3.59
CA TRP A 199 -0.46 -1.85 -2.66
C TRP A 199 -1.63 -0.88 -2.57
N GLN A 200 -2.63 -1.00 -3.44
CA GLN A 200 -3.84 -0.18 -3.43
C GLN A 200 -5.04 -0.91 -2.84
N ILE A 201 -4.81 -2.04 -2.17
CA ILE A 201 -5.83 -2.79 -1.44
C ILE A 201 -5.54 -2.68 0.06
N SER A 202 -6.56 -2.35 0.85
CA SER A 202 -6.40 -2.22 2.30
C SER A 202 -6.04 -3.58 2.93
N PRO A 203 -4.98 -3.65 3.75
CA PRO A 203 -4.61 -4.88 4.47
C PRO A 203 -5.72 -5.35 5.43
N GLN A 204 -6.53 -4.43 5.95
CA GLN A 204 -7.63 -4.76 6.87
C GLN A 204 -8.67 -5.69 6.25
N LYS A 205 -8.75 -5.76 4.91
CA LYS A 205 -9.62 -6.71 4.20
C LYS A 205 -9.23 -8.17 4.44
N PHE A 206 -7.95 -8.43 4.68
CA PHE A 206 -7.39 -9.78 4.70
C PHE A 206 -6.74 -10.14 6.03
N LEU A 207 -6.28 -9.15 6.80
CA LEU A 207 -5.69 -9.36 8.11
C LEU A 207 -6.77 -9.35 9.18
N TYR A 208 -6.96 -10.50 9.80
CA TYR A 208 -7.80 -10.69 10.98
C TYR A 208 -7.02 -11.47 12.04
N SER A 209 -7.45 -11.37 13.30
CA SER A 209 -6.77 -12.07 14.39
C SER A 209 -6.85 -13.58 14.18
N LEU A 210 -5.68 -14.23 14.11
CA LEU A 210 -5.58 -15.69 14.03
C LEU A 210 -5.63 -16.36 15.39
N GLN A 211 -5.58 -15.61 16.49
CA GLN A 211 -5.79 -16.19 17.82
C GLN A 211 -7.26 -16.64 17.95
N PRO A 212 -7.52 -17.88 18.36
CA PRO A 212 -8.88 -18.30 18.66
C PRO A 212 -9.39 -17.43 19.80
N VAL A 213 -10.58 -16.86 19.59
CA VAL A 213 -11.37 -16.12 20.56
C VAL A 213 -11.45 -16.93 21.85
N LEU A 214 -10.56 -16.66 22.81
CA LEU A 214 -10.74 -17.04 24.20
C LEU A 214 -11.76 -16.07 24.80
N GLN A 215 -13.02 -16.19 24.37
CA GLN A 215 -14.20 -15.73 25.09
C GLN A 215 -15.46 -16.31 24.43
N THR A 216 -16.00 -17.30 25.11
CA THR A 216 -17.30 -17.93 24.90
C THR A 216 -18.45 -16.93 24.81
N THR A 217 -19.51 -17.37 24.10
CA THR A 217 -20.89 -16.84 24.04
C THR A 217 -21.13 -15.51 23.32
N ALA A 218 -20.97 -15.50 22.00
CA ALA A 218 -21.86 -14.73 21.13
C ALA A 218 -22.01 -15.47 19.79
N SER A 219 -23.26 -15.65 19.36
CA SER A 219 -23.62 -16.21 18.07
C SER A 219 -23.12 -15.29 16.95
N HIS A 220 -21.88 -15.50 16.50
CA HIS A 220 -21.37 -14.88 15.29
C HIS A 220 -20.97 -15.96 14.32
N SER A 221 -21.72 -16.02 13.21
CA SER A 221 -21.46 -16.90 12.08
C SER A 221 -20.02 -16.72 11.59
N PRO A 222 -19.32 -17.79 11.18
CA PRO A 222 -17.93 -17.73 10.72
C PRO A 222 -17.72 -16.88 9.45
N ASP A 223 -18.80 -16.45 8.77
CA ASP A 223 -18.78 -15.51 7.65
C ASP A 223 -18.74 -14.02 8.06
N ALA A 224 -18.82 -13.69 9.35
CA ALA A 224 -18.88 -12.30 9.85
C ALA A 224 -17.52 -11.57 9.88
N HIS A 225 -16.43 -12.21 9.46
CA HIS A 225 -15.05 -11.70 9.60
C HIS A 225 -14.44 -11.07 8.36
N LEU A 226 -15.13 -11.09 7.21
CA LEU A 226 -14.74 -10.23 6.10
C LEU A 226 -15.29 -8.83 6.42
N PRO A 227 -14.45 -7.78 6.45
CA PRO A 227 -14.98 -6.43 6.45
C PRO A 227 -15.89 -6.31 5.23
N SER A 228 -17.19 -6.15 5.47
CA SER A 228 -18.14 -5.86 4.43
C SER A 228 -17.59 -4.66 3.67
N TYR A 229 -17.19 -4.88 2.41
CA TYR A 229 -16.83 -3.80 1.52
C TYR A 229 -18.10 -2.98 1.32
N TYR A 230 -18.29 -1.97 2.17
CA TYR A 230 -19.37 -1.03 2.00
C TYR A 230 -19.04 -0.27 0.73
N THR A 231 -19.92 -0.43 -0.27
CA THR A 231 -19.96 0.51 -1.37
C THR A 231 -20.04 1.91 -0.77
N PRO A 232 -19.22 2.87 -1.25
CA PRO A 232 -19.27 4.22 -0.71
C PRO A 232 -20.71 4.71 -0.80
N PRO A 233 -21.25 5.35 0.26
CA PRO A 233 -22.61 5.83 0.25
C PRO A 233 -22.81 6.81 -0.92
N PRO A 234 -24.04 6.99 -1.40
CA PRO A 234 -24.36 7.99 -2.41
C PRO A 234 -23.71 9.33 -2.07
N LEU A 235 -23.09 9.94 -3.06
CA LEU A 235 -22.28 11.12 -2.86
C LEU A 235 -23.18 12.31 -2.49
N MET A 236 -23.03 12.82 -1.27
CA MET A 236 -23.72 14.01 -0.80
C MET A 236 -22.78 15.21 -0.88
N TYR A 237 -23.26 16.32 -1.43
CA TYR A 237 -22.51 17.58 -1.45
C TYR A 237 -22.96 18.49 -0.33
N VAL A 238 -21.99 19.19 0.26
CA VAL A 238 -22.20 20.26 1.23
C VAL A 238 -21.51 21.53 0.71
N MET A 239 -21.79 22.65 1.38
CA MET A 239 -21.16 23.93 1.11
C MET A 239 -20.46 24.39 2.39
N SER A 240 -19.16 24.64 2.32
CA SER A 240 -18.39 25.28 3.41
C SER A 240 -17.51 26.37 2.83
N ASN A 241 -17.44 27.53 3.49
CA ASN A 241 -16.66 28.69 3.05
C ASN A 241 -16.86 29.08 1.57
N GLY A 242 -18.08 28.95 1.05
CA GLY A 242 -18.41 29.24 -0.35
C GLY A 242 -17.95 28.20 -1.38
N ILE A 243 -17.43 27.06 -0.93
CA ILE A 243 -16.96 25.96 -1.77
C ILE A 243 -17.94 24.78 -1.67
N ARG A 244 -18.42 24.29 -2.82
CA ARG A 244 -19.20 23.06 -2.91
C ARG A 244 -18.25 21.87 -3.02
N HIS A 245 -18.39 20.91 -2.11
CA HIS A 245 -17.56 19.70 -2.06
C HIS A 245 -18.34 18.52 -1.47
N PRO A 246 -17.88 17.26 -1.65
CA PRO A 246 -18.50 16.12 -0.99
C PRO A 246 -18.46 16.26 0.54
N ALA A 247 -19.49 15.74 1.21
CA ALA A 247 -19.48 15.57 2.65
C ALA A 247 -18.30 14.67 3.05
N ARG A 248 -17.49 15.13 4.00
CA ARG A 248 -16.27 14.44 4.41
C ARG A 248 -16.54 13.45 5.55
N PRO A 249 -15.87 12.29 5.59
CA PRO A 249 -15.89 11.44 6.76
C PRO A 249 -15.26 12.16 7.95
N LYS A 250 -15.61 11.73 9.17
CA LYS A 250 -14.94 12.23 10.37
C LYS A 250 -13.49 11.73 10.37
N PRO A 251 -12.52 12.57 10.78
CA PRO A 251 -11.14 12.12 10.94
C PRO A 251 -11.02 11.08 12.08
N PRO A 252 -9.91 10.31 12.13
CA PRO A 252 -9.61 9.45 13.27
C PRO A 252 -9.58 10.22 14.59
N GLN A 253 -9.81 9.54 15.70
CA GLN A 253 -9.89 10.16 17.02
C GLN A 253 -8.52 10.57 17.55
N MET A 254 -8.48 11.53 18.48
CA MET A 254 -7.24 11.91 19.17
C MET A 254 -6.57 10.69 19.80
N GLY A 255 -5.26 10.54 19.57
CA GLY A 255 -4.46 9.40 20.03
C GLY A 255 -4.59 8.12 19.20
N GLU A 256 -5.57 8.04 18.29
CA GLU A 256 -5.78 6.86 17.45
C GLU A 256 -4.65 6.68 16.44
N ILE A 257 -4.05 5.48 16.43
CA ILE A 257 -3.10 5.06 15.40
C ILE A 257 -3.90 4.53 14.21
N PHE A 258 -3.90 5.28 13.10
CA PHE A 258 -4.70 4.94 11.92
C PHE A 258 -3.87 4.28 10.80
N TYR A 259 -2.54 4.24 10.93
CA TYR A 259 -1.64 3.62 9.97
C TYR A 259 -0.39 3.07 10.65
N THR A 260 -0.01 1.85 10.27
CA THR A 260 1.20 1.16 10.72
C THR A 260 1.78 0.37 9.55
N ARG A 261 3.11 0.35 9.43
CA ARG A 261 3.79 -0.50 8.45
C ARG A 261 5.21 -0.79 8.91
N PHE A 262 5.59 -2.07 8.85
CA PHE A 262 6.98 -2.46 9.07
C PHE A 262 7.82 -2.17 7.82
N ILE A 263 9.02 -1.61 8.02
CA ILE A 263 9.93 -1.25 6.92
C ILE A 263 11.22 -2.05 7.09
N HIS A 264 11.42 -3.03 6.21
CA HIS A 264 12.49 -4.01 6.35
C HIS A 264 13.89 -3.38 6.25
N SER A 265 14.08 -2.38 5.38
CA SER A 265 15.39 -1.75 5.18
C SER A 265 15.91 -0.99 6.41
N VAL A 266 15.02 -0.57 7.31
CA VAL A 266 15.37 0.13 8.56
C VAL A 266 14.99 -0.65 9.82
N ASN A 267 14.29 -1.79 9.68
CA ASN A 267 13.92 -2.71 10.75
C ASN A 267 13.06 -2.07 11.86
N GLU A 268 12.20 -1.13 11.49
CA GLU A 268 11.32 -0.35 12.38
C GLU A 268 9.90 -0.30 11.80
N TYR A 269 8.90 -0.12 12.66
CA TYR A 269 7.56 0.27 12.25
C TYR A 269 7.47 1.78 12.09
N LEU A 270 6.97 2.20 10.93
CA LEU A 270 6.43 3.54 10.74
C LEU A 270 4.95 3.54 11.17
N ALA A 271 4.57 4.49 12.00
CA ALA A 271 3.18 4.67 12.42
C ALA A 271 2.74 6.14 12.35
N PHE A 272 1.45 6.35 12.12
CA PHE A 272 0.80 7.67 12.16
C PHE A 272 -0.38 7.65 13.11
N ARG A 273 -0.50 8.70 13.93
CA ARG A 273 -1.63 8.90 14.82
C ARG A 273 -2.10 10.35 14.83
N VAL A 274 -3.33 10.58 15.26
CA VAL A 274 -3.82 11.93 15.52
C VAL A 274 -3.27 12.41 16.88
N PRO A 275 -2.75 13.64 16.99
CA PRO A 275 -2.31 14.19 18.27
C PRO A 275 -3.47 14.42 19.24
N SER A 276 -3.15 14.57 20.52
CA SER A 276 -4.09 14.86 21.61
C SER A 276 -3.77 16.19 22.29
N VAL A 277 -4.80 16.91 22.72
CA VAL A 277 -4.66 18.11 23.58
C VAL A 277 -4.44 17.76 25.06
N SER A 278 -4.44 16.47 25.39
CA SER A 278 -4.13 16.00 26.74
C SER A 278 -2.79 16.55 27.23
N PRO A 279 -2.68 16.97 28.50
CA PRO A 279 -1.39 17.31 29.10
C PRO A 279 -0.51 16.08 29.33
N GLU A 280 -1.10 14.88 29.32
CA GLU A 280 -0.38 13.62 29.45
C GLU A 280 0.08 13.08 28.08
N PRO A 281 1.24 12.39 28.01
CA PRO A 281 1.70 11.71 26.80
C PRO A 281 0.72 10.67 26.29
N VAL A 282 0.62 10.56 24.96
CA VAL A 282 -0.20 9.51 24.32
C VAL A 282 0.57 8.19 24.35
N VAL A 283 0.01 7.19 25.04
CA VAL A 283 0.60 5.85 25.12
C VAL A 283 0.56 5.17 23.75
N TYR A 284 1.71 4.74 23.25
CA TYR A 284 1.81 3.99 22.01
C TYR A 284 1.44 2.52 22.21
N THR A 285 0.39 2.07 21.52
CA THR A 285 -0.14 0.69 21.57
C THR A 285 0.14 -0.10 20.28
N GLY A 286 0.81 0.50 19.30
CA GLY A 286 1.15 -0.16 18.05
C GLY A 286 2.32 -1.15 18.17
N PRO A 287 2.59 -1.92 17.11
CA PRO A 287 3.73 -2.83 17.08
C PRO A 287 5.06 -2.08 17.05
N LYS A 288 6.13 -2.75 17.50
CA LYS A 288 7.51 -2.24 17.51
C LYS A 288 8.45 -3.22 16.81
N GLY A 289 9.49 -2.68 16.18
CA GLY A 289 10.56 -3.43 15.58
C GLY A 289 11.39 -4.16 16.63
N PRO A 290 12.29 -5.06 16.21
CA PRO A 290 13.17 -5.80 17.12
C PRO A 290 14.35 -4.95 17.64
N GLY A 291 14.55 -3.74 17.12
CA GLY A 291 15.61 -2.84 17.56
C GLY A 291 15.34 -2.22 18.94
N LEU A 292 16.41 -1.77 19.60
CA LEU A 292 16.28 -0.96 20.81
C LEU A 292 15.85 0.46 20.44
N ALA A 293 14.79 0.95 21.09
CA ALA A 293 14.29 2.28 20.86
C ALA A 293 15.32 3.33 21.31
N SER A 294 15.62 4.28 20.43
CA SER A 294 16.41 5.47 20.73
C SER A 294 15.50 6.70 20.84
N ASN A 295 15.94 7.76 21.51
CA ASN A 295 15.16 9.00 21.70
C ASN A 295 13.81 8.78 22.42
N THR A 296 13.71 7.77 23.28
CA THR A 296 12.47 7.41 24.00
C THR A 296 11.94 8.50 24.93
N HIS A 297 12.78 9.47 25.32
CA HIS A 297 12.36 10.66 26.07
C HIS A 297 11.26 11.45 25.34
N LEU A 298 11.22 11.40 23.99
CA LEU A 298 10.19 12.04 23.19
C LEU A 298 8.80 11.41 23.39
N SER A 299 8.75 10.11 23.68
CA SER A 299 7.48 9.41 23.98
C SER A 299 6.92 9.74 25.36
N ALA A 300 7.69 10.43 26.21
CA ALA A 300 7.27 10.88 27.54
C ALA A 300 6.77 12.34 27.54
N MET A 301 6.70 12.99 26.38
CA MET A 301 6.19 14.36 26.24
C MET A 301 4.75 14.34 25.73
N SER A 302 3.94 15.33 26.13
CA SER A 302 2.65 15.58 25.50
C SER A 302 2.82 16.04 24.05
N ASP A 303 1.79 15.89 23.22
CA ASP A 303 1.85 16.34 21.82
C ASP A 303 2.01 17.85 21.71
N THR A 304 1.42 18.60 22.64
CA THR A 304 1.59 20.05 22.72
C THR A 304 3.06 20.43 22.95
N GLU A 305 3.74 19.76 23.88
CA GLU A 305 5.16 19.99 24.15
C GLU A 305 6.04 19.60 22.97
N LEU A 306 5.76 18.46 22.32
CA LEU A 306 6.48 18.01 21.12
C LEU A 306 6.38 19.05 20.00
N ILE A 307 5.17 19.51 19.69
CA ILE A 307 4.93 20.49 18.63
C ILE A 307 5.58 21.83 18.98
N LYS A 308 5.42 22.32 20.21
CA LYS A 308 6.10 23.54 20.70
C LYS A 308 7.61 23.46 20.51
N MET A 309 8.23 22.36 20.94
CA MET A 309 9.66 22.11 20.80
C MET A 309 10.10 22.08 19.34
N TRP A 310 9.34 21.41 18.47
CA TRP A 310 9.69 21.31 17.05
C TRP A 310 9.53 22.62 16.29
N MET A 311 8.45 23.38 16.55
CA MET A 311 8.21 24.68 15.92
C MET A 311 9.22 25.74 16.37
N ALA A 312 9.77 25.62 17.58
CA ALA A 312 10.84 26.50 18.06
C ALA A 312 12.17 26.32 17.29
N LYS A 313 12.36 25.22 16.55
CA LYS A 313 13.58 25.01 15.74
C LYS A 313 13.60 26.03 14.59
N PRO A 314 14.69 26.82 14.40
CA PRO A 314 14.73 27.90 13.39
C PRO A 314 14.31 27.48 11.99
N ARG A 315 14.72 26.27 11.57
CA ARG A 315 14.37 25.69 10.26
C ARG A 315 12.89 25.31 10.08
N VAL A 316 12.14 25.12 11.16
CA VAL A 316 10.69 24.87 11.12
C VAL A 316 9.98 26.21 11.14
N LYS A 317 10.35 27.07 12.10
CA LYS A 317 9.87 28.43 12.27
C LYS A 317 9.92 29.27 10.99
N GLU A 318 10.97 29.14 10.19
CA GLU A 318 11.10 29.82 8.90
C GLU A 318 9.93 29.55 7.93
N PHE A 319 9.34 28.35 7.99
CA PHE A 319 8.26 27.94 7.09
C PHE A 319 6.88 27.90 7.76
N TRP A 320 6.83 27.68 9.08
CA TRP A 320 5.60 27.46 9.84
C TRP A 320 5.27 28.58 10.85
N GLY A 321 6.18 29.53 11.05
CA GLY A 321 6.01 30.61 12.02
C GLY A 321 6.21 30.15 13.47
N GLU A 322 5.79 31.01 14.39
CA GLU A 322 5.84 30.74 15.84
C GLU A 322 4.68 29.84 16.26
N TYR A 323 4.89 29.07 17.32
CA TYR A 323 3.80 28.34 17.96
C TYR A 323 2.86 29.31 18.69
N THR A 324 1.55 29.08 18.58
CA THR A 324 0.51 29.74 19.36
C THR A 324 -0.30 28.71 20.13
N ASP A 325 -0.81 29.04 21.32
CA ASP A 325 -1.51 28.06 22.18
C ASP A 325 -2.77 27.45 21.55
N ASP A 326 -3.36 28.13 20.56
CA ASP A 326 -4.47 27.65 19.77
C ASP A 326 -4.07 26.81 18.54
N PHE A 327 -2.77 26.63 18.25
CA PHE A 327 -2.29 25.89 17.07
C PHE A 327 -2.88 24.48 16.97
N LEU A 328 -2.68 23.65 18.00
CA LEU A 328 -3.15 22.27 18.01
C LEU A 328 -4.68 22.17 18.14
N PRO A 329 -5.35 22.92 19.05
CA PRO A 329 -6.82 22.97 19.10
C PRO A 329 -7.47 23.38 17.76
N SER A 330 -6.90 24.37 17.07
CA SER A 330 -7.39 24.82 15.76
C SER A 330 -7.17 23.76 14.69
N ALA A 331 -6.00 23.10 14.67
CA ALA A 331 -5.74 22.01 13.74
C ALA A 331 -6.72 20.84 13.93
N LEU A 332 -7.04 20.47 15.18
CA LEU A 332 -7.95 19.37 15.51
C LEU A 332 -9.43 19.67 15.22
N THR A 333 -9.81 20.94 15.15
CA THR A 333 -11.19 21.38 14.88
C THR A 333 -11.42 21.80 13.43
N SER A 334 -10.38 21.75 12.59
CA SER A 334 -10.47 22.10 11.18
C SER A 334 -11.45 21.17 10.44
N PRO A 335 -12.39 21.72 9.62
CA PRO A 335 -13.39 20.91 8.93
C PRO A 335 -12.85 20.14 7.72
N HIS A 336 -11.76 20.61 7.12
CA HIS A 336 -11.22 20.10 5.85
C HIS A 336 -9.91 19.34 6.02
N SER A 337 -9.37 19.25 7.24
CA SER A 337 -8.06 18.67 7.52
C SER A 337 -7.99 18.07 8.92
N PHE A 338 -7.01 17.21 9.17
CA PHE A 338 -6.67 16.80 10.54
C PHE A 338 -5.16 16.68 10.73
N PRO A 339 -4.66 16.93 11.95
CA PRO A 339 -3.24 16.85 12.27
C PRO A 339 -2.80 15.41 12.54
N VAL A 340 -1.51 15.15 12.33
CA VAL A 340 -0.91 13.82 12.40
C VAL A 340 0.48 13.91 13.02
N ILE A 341 0.79 12.98 13.93
CA ILE A 341 2.13 12.74 14.45
C ILE A 341 2.69 11.48 13.78
N GLY A 342 3.88 11.60 13.18
CA GLY A 342 4.64 10.47 12.68
C GLY A 342 5.54 9.88 13.76
N MET A 343 5.59 8.56 13.81
CA MET A 343 6.36 7.80 14.81
C MET A 343 7.17 6.67 14.17
N TRP A 344 8.34 6.40 14.73
CA TRP A 344 9.15 5.21 14.46
C TRP A 344 9.21 4.35 15.72
N ASP A 345 8.64 3.14 15.68
CA ASP A 345 8.52 2.26 16.86
C ASP A 345 7.91 2.95 18.11
N GLY A 346 6.99 3.89 17.86
CA GLY A 346 6.34 4.70 18.90
C GLY A 346 7.12 5.96 19.33
N VAL A 347 8.27 6.25 18.74
CA VAL A 347 9.05 7.47 18.98
C VAL A 347 8.61 8.56 18.02
N PRO A 348 8.00 9.67 18.49
CA PRO A 348 7.48 10.72 17.62
C PRO A 348 8.62 11.53 16.99
N PHE A 349 8.47 11.92 15.71
CA PHE A 349 9.54 12.59 14.95
C PHE A 349 9.12 13.82 14.14
N GLY A 350 7.83 13.98 13.86
CA GLY A 350 7.35 15.07 13.00
C GLY A 350 5.84 15.22 13.02
N PHE A 351 5.39 16.37 12.54
CA PHE A 351 4.00 16.76 12.44
C PHE A 351 3.61 16.89 10.97
N PHE A 352 2.41 16.43 10.67
CA PHE A 352 1.82 16.46 9.35
C PHE A 352 0.37 16.89 9.48
N GLN A 353 -0.20 17.37 8.38
CA GLN A 353 -1.62 17.64 8.28
C GLN A 353 -2.10 17.05 6.96
N ILE A 354 -3.15 16.23 7.01
CA ILE A 354 -3.77 15.66 5.82
C ILE A 354 -5.08 16.40 5.58
N TYR A 355 -5.21 17.01 4.40
CA TYR A 355 -6.33 17.89 4.08
C TYR A 355 -7.01 17.51 2.76
N TRP A 356 -8.23 17.99 2.56
CA TRP A 356 -8.95 17.91 1.29
C TRP A 356 -8.59 19.11 0.43
N VAL A 357 -7.92 18.87 -0.71
CA VAL A 357 -7.37 19.95 -1.56
C VAL A 357 -8.47 20.89 -2.03
N ARG A 358 -9.65 20.34 -2.36
CA ARG A 358 -10.81 21.12 -2.82
C ARG A 358 -11.19 22.26 -1.90
N GLU A 359 -11.12 22.04 -0.60
CA GLU A 359 -11.53 22.98 0.45
C GLU A 359 -10.38 23.86 0.93
N ASP A 360 -9.15 23.35 0.85
CA ASP A 360 -7.94 24.02 1.32
C ASP A 360 -7.58 25.26 0.49
N ILE A 361 -6.72 26.11 1.05
CA ILE A 361 -6.18 27.30 0.38
C ILE A 361 -5.54 26.96 -0.96
N LEU A 362 -4.91 25.80 -1.12
CA LEU A 362 -4.40 25.35 -2.41
C LEU A 362 -5.52 25.26 -3.45
N GLY A 363 -6.62 24.56 -3.12
CA GLY A 363 -7.81 24.43 -3.97
C GLY A 363 -8.42 25.77 -4.37
N GLN A 364 -8.47 26.70 -3.44
CA GLN A 364 -9.01 28.05 -3.66
C GLN A 364 -8.19 28.86 -4.68
N HIS A 365 -6.87 28.70 -4.69
CA HIS A 365 -5.99 29.43 -5.64
C HIS A 365 -5.91 28.76 -7.01
N VAL A 366 -5.98 27.42 -7.04
CA VAL A 366 -5.84 26.64 -8.28
C VAL A 366 -7.18 26.51 -9.03
N GLY A 367 -8.30 26.70 -8.33
CA GLY A 367 -9.63 26.56 -8.89
C GLY A 367 -10.07 25.10 -9.02
N GLY A 368 -11.38 24.92 -9.19
CA GLY A 368 -12.02 23.62 -9.05
C GLY A 368 -11.65 22.57 -10.10
N GLU A 369 -11.17 22.95 -11.28
CA GLU A 369 -10.74 21.97 -12.30
C GLU A 369 -9.43 21.28 -11.94
N ALA A 370 -8.57 21.96 -11.18
CA ALA A 370 -7.28 21.42 -10.75
C ALA A 370 -7.32 20.78 -9.35
N ALA A 371 -8.39 20.99 -8.58
CA ALA A 371 -8.59 20.34 -7.29
C ALA A 371 -9.84 19.46 -7.37
N ALA A 372 -9.63 18.17 -7.67
CA ALA A 372 -10.72 17.23 -7.76
C ALA A 372 -11.36 17.00 -6.37
N ASP A 373 -12.60 16.55 -6.39
CA ASP A 373 -13.44 16.41 -5.20
C ASP A 373 -12.79 15.56 -4.09
N PHE A 374 -11.93 14.59 -4.43
CA PHE A 374 -11.29 13.69 -3.47
C PHE A 374 -9.76 13.81 -3.45
N ASP A 375 -9.19 14.85 -4.06
CA ASP A 375 -7.74 15.07 -3.95
C ASP A 375 -7.37 15.34 -2.48
N ARG A 376 -6.35 14.63 -2.00
CA ARG A 376 -5.77 14.83 -0.66
C ARG A 376 -4.52 15.69 -0.77
N GLY A 377 -4.18 16.38 0.30
CA GLY A 377 -2.96 17.17 0.37
C GLY A 377 -2.25 17.01 1.70
N LEU A 378 -0.96 17.35 1.72
CA LEU A 378 -0.09 17.21 2.88
C LEU A 378 0.61 18.54 3.19
N HIS A 379 0.47 19.03 4.42
CA HIS A 379 1.44 19.95 5.01
C HIS A 379 2.34 19.18 5.97
N VAL A 380 3.65 19.46 5.95
CA VAL A 380 4.62 18.66 6.70
C VAL A 380 5.71 19.51 7.35
N PHE A 381 6.14 19.10 8.54
CA PHE A 381 7.49 19.39 9.03
C PHE A 381 8.05 18.20 9.81
N VAL A 382 9.34 17.94 9.61
CA VAL A 382 10.08 16.96 10.41
C VAL A 382 10.68 17.69 11.61
N GLY A 383 10.22 17.35 12.81
CA GLY A 383 10.72 17.93 14.06
C GLY A 383 12.13 17.48 14.36
N GLU A 384 12.40 16.19 14.23
CA GLU A 384 13.65 15.57 14.68
C GLU A 384 14.71 15.42 13.58
N ASP A 385 15.97 15.77 13.88
CA ASP A 385 17.03 15.78 12.86
C ASP A 385 17.40 14.37 12.38
N TRP A 386 17.35 13.37 13.26
CA TRP A 386 17.61 11.96 12.92
C TRP A 386 16.59 11.39 11.92
N ALA A 387 15.39 11.99 11.83
CA ALA A 387 14.34 11.54 10.92
C ALA A 387 14.36 12.24 9.54
N ARG A 388 15.21 13.26 9.34
CA ARG A 388 15.24 14.06 8.09
C ARG A 388 15.72 13.28 6.87
N GLY A 389 16.45 12.19 7.06
CA GLY A 389 16.88 11.29 5.98
C GLY A 389 15.81 10.28 5.55
N ARG A 390 14.67 10.23 6.25
CA ARG A 390 13.66 9.16 6.12
C ARG A 390 12.46 9.54 5.25
N VAL A 391 12.59 10.60 4.45
CA VAL A 391 11.50 11.18 3.63
C VAL A 391 10.78 10.16 2.75
N PRO A 392 11.47 9.30 1.98
CA PRO A 392 10.77 8.34 1.11
C PRO A 392 9.81 7.43 1.88
N TYR A 393 10.19 7.01 3.09
CA TYR A 393 9.42 6.08 3.89
C TYR A 393 8.11 6.68 4.42
N TRP A 394 8.20 7.85 5.08
CA TRP A 394 7.00 8.47 5.64
C TRP A 394 6.12 9.13 4.57
N LEU A 395 6.71 9.69 3.51
CA LEU A 395 5.94 10.34 2.45
C LEU A 395 5.11 9.31 1.68
N SER A 396 5.73 8.18 1.31
CA SER A 396 5.02 7.10 0.65
C SER A 396 4.01 6.40 1.57
N GLY A 397 4.24 6.37 2.89
CA GLY A 397 3.28 5.89 3.88
C GLY A 397 2.04 6.79 4.01
N LEU A 398 2.21 8.11 4.06
CA LEU A 398 1.09 9.07 4.05
C LEU A 398 0.30 8.98 2.74
N ALA A 399 0.99 8.89 1.60
CA ALA A 399 0.35 8.70 0.31
C ALA A 399 -0.43 7.38 0.24
N HIS A 400 0.16 6.28 0.74
CA HIS A 400 -0.50 4.98 0.83
C HIS A 400 -1.80 5.08 1.63
N TRP A 401 -1.77 5.68 2.82
CA TRP A 401 -2.99 5.89 3.61
C TRP A 401 -4.03 6.73 2.86
N CYS A 402 -3.63 7.87 2.25
CA CYS A 402 -4.56 8.73 1.50
C CYS A 402 -5.27 8.01 0.35
N LEU A 403 -4.57 7.11 -0.35
CA LEU A 403 -5.11 6.34 -1.47
C LEU A 403 -6.02 5.18 -1.02
N LEU A 404 -5.87 4.71 0.22
CA LEU A 404 -6.68 3.63 0.79
C LEU A 404 -7.89 4.14 1.60
N ASP A 405 -7.79 5.30 2.22
CA ASP A 405 -8.83 5.89 3.07
C ASP A 405 -10.14 6.11 2.30
N ASP A 406 -10.04 6.65 1.09
CA ASP A 406 -11.17 6.73 0.15
C ASP A 406 -10.74 6.28 -1.24
N SER A 407 -11.41 5.25 -1.76
CA SER A 407 -11.15 4.68 -3.08
C SER A 407 -11.35 5.67 -4.24
N ARG A 408 -11.97 6.83 -4.01
CA ARG A 408 -12.14 7.90 -5.01
C ARG A 408 -10.98 8.89 -5.03
N THR A 409 -10.07 8.83 -4.06
CA THR A 409 -8.84 9.64 -4.04
C THR A 409 -7.95 9.24 -5.21
N MET A 410 -7.75 10.16 -6.15
CA MET A 410 -6.90 9.93 -7.33
C MET A 410 -5.55 10.65 -7.25
N SER A 411 -5.40 11.62 -6.35
CA SER A 411 -4.15 12.35 -6.19
C SER A 411 -3.83 12.74 -4.76
N VAL A 412 -2.53 12.86 -4.48
CA VAL A 412 -1.99 13.50 -3.27
C VAL A 412 -1.15 14.71 -3.69
N CYS A 413 -1.42 15.88 -3.11
CA CYS A 413 -0.80 17.15 -3.48
C CYS A 413 0.07 17.72 -2.35
N LEU A 414 1.06 18.54 -2.72
CA LEU A 414 1.76 19.45 -1.82
C LEU A 414 2.03 20.77 -2.53
N GLU A 415 2.33 21.81 -1.75
CA GLU A 415 2.64 23.15 -2.25
C GLU A 415 3.91 23.75 -1.62
N PRO A 416 5.08 23.09 -1.82
CA PRO A 416 6.36 23.62 -1.34
C PRO A 416 6.75 24.93 -2.04
N ARG A 417 7.49 25.78 -1.32
CA ARG A 417 8.08 27.01 -1.89
C ARG A 417 8.96 26.68 -3.10
N VAL A 418 8.96 27.57 -4.09
CA VAL A 418 9.71 27.38 -5.35
C VAL A 418 11.23 27.30 -5.16
N ASP A 419 11.75 27.90 -4.09
CA ASP A 419 13.18 27.92 -3.74
C ASP A 419 13.62 26.73 -2.87
N ASN A 420 12.71 25.85 -2.46
CA ASN A 420 13.05 24.65 -1.68
C ASN A 420 13.50 23.50 -2.59
N ALA A 421 14.61 23.71 -3.32
CA ALA A 421 15.14 22.78 -4.32
C ALA A 421 15.42 21.38 -3.74
N ARG A 422 15.85 21.30 -2.47
CA ARG A 422 16.09 20.02 -1.78
C ARG A 422 14.80 19.21 -1.64
N PHE A 423 13.72 19.84 -1.17
CA PHE A 423 12.46 19.13 -0.97
C PHE A 423 11.78 18.80 -2.31
N LEU A 424 11.85 19.70 -3.30
CA LEU A 424 11.37 19.44 -4.66
C LEU A 424 12.05 18.23 -5.30
N LYS A 425 13.38 18.09 -5.15
CA LYS A 425 14.12 16.90 -5.64
C LYS A 425 13.65 15.61 -4.95
N LEU A 426 13.42 15.65 -3.64
CA LEU A 426 12.91 14.49 -2.89
C LEU A 426 11.50 14.11 -3.34
N LEU A 427 10.62 15.10 -3.57
CA LEU A 427 9.27 14.89 -4.09
C LEU A 427 9.31 14.20 -5.47
N GLN A 428 10.14 14.70 -6.38
CA GLN A 428 10.33 14.10 -7.71
C GLN A 428 10.84 12.66 -7.64
N GLN A 429 11.78 12.36 -6.74
CA GLN A 429 12.28 11.00 -6.50
C GLN A 429 11.21 10.06 -5.92
N ASN A 430 10.13 10.61 -5.37
CA ASN A 430 8.99 9.88 -4.81
C ASN A 430 7.72 10.03 -5.67
N LEU A 431 7.90 10.24 -6.98
CA LEU A 431 6.82 10.24 -7.99
C LEU A 431 5.83 11.42 -7.90
N PHE A 432 6.18 12.48 -7.16
CA PHE A 432 5.44 13.74 -7.21
C PHE A 432 5.98 14.61 -8.35
N HIS A 433 5.08 15.06 -9.23
CA HIS A 433 5.43 15.89 -10.38
C HIS A 433 5.01 17.34 -10.15
N GLN A 434 5.86 18.29 -10.53
CA GLN A 434 5.53 19.71 -10.55
C GLN A 434 4.55 19.99 -11.69
N GLU A 435 3.33 20.41 -11.38
CA GLU A 435 2.30 20.71 -12.40
C GLU A 435 2.31 22.19 -12.77
N ARG A 436 2.25 23.08 -11.78
CA ARG A 436 2.27 24.54 -12.00
C ARG A 436 2.69 25.31 -10.76
N GLN A 437 3.06 26.57 -10.93
CA GLN A 437 3.30 27.47 -9.80
C GLN A 437 2.00 28.15 -9.34
N VAL A 438 1.92 28.40 -8.05
CA VAL A 438 0.79 29.04 -7.37
C VAL A 438 1.32 30.16 -6.50
N THR A 439 0.73 31.33 -6.63
CA THR A 439 1.05 32.52 -5.83
C THR A 439 0.11 32.59 -4.65
N PHE A 440 0.65 32.41 -3.44
CA PHE A 440 -0.04 32.66 -2.19
C PHE A 440 0.40 34.02 -1.62
N PRO A 441 -0.39 34.66 -0.74
CA PRO A 441 -0.01 35.95 -0.14
C PRO A 441 1.36 35.95 0.55
N HIS A 442 1.78 34.80 1.09
CA HIS A 442 2.99 34.63 1.88
C HIS A 442 4.11 33.86 1.16
N LYS A 443 3.86 33.28 -0.04
CA LYS A 443 4.87 32.50 -0.77
C LYS A 443 4.53 32.30 -2.25
N GLN A 444 5.57 32.14 -3.07
CA GLN A 444 5.47 31.47 -4.37
C GLN A 444 5.76 29.97 -4.20
N ALA A 445 4.86 29.12 -4.66
CA ALA A 445 4.95 27.67 -4.48
C ALA A 445 4.79 26.90 -5.80
N TRP A 446 5.28 25.66 -5.82
CA TRP A 446 4.91 24.68 -6.85
C TRP A 446 3.76 23.82 -6.33
N MET A 447 2.67 23.71 -7.08
CA MET A 447 1.74 22.60 -6.92
C MET A 447 2.42 21.33 -7.44
N VAL A 448 2.71 20.39 -6.54
CA VAL A 448 3.21 19.08 -6.88
C VAL A 448 2.14 18.02 -6.64
N ARG A 449 2.09 17.00 -7.50
CA ARG A 449 1.05 15.97 -7.46
C ARG A 449 1.63 14.58 -7.67
N LEU A 450 1.24 13.65 -6.80
CA LEU A 450 1.32 12.21 -7.04
C LEU A 450 -0.04 11.73 -7.55
N ARG A 451 -0.07 11.07 -8.71
CA ARG A 451 -1.28 10.44 -9.28
C ARG A 451 -1.33 8.97 -8.91
N ARG A 452 -2.51 8.47 -8.56
CA ARG A 452 -2.76 7.07 -8.17
C ARG A 452 -2.29 6.08 -9.23
N GLU A 453 -2.50 6.38 -10.50
CA GLU A 453 -2.07 5.53 -11.63
C GLU A 453 -0.55 5.37 -11.74
N MET A 454 0.21 6.37 -11.26
CA MET A 454 1.67 6.38 -11.31
C MET A 454 2.29 5.83 -10.01
N TRP A 455 1.51 5.68 -8.94
CA TRP A 455 2.02 5.22 -7.66
C TRP A 455 2.25 3.71 -7.68
N GLU A 456 3.50 3.29 -7.50
CA GLU A 456 3.90 1.89 -7.63
C GLU A 456 3.88 1.09 -6.31
N GLY A 457 3.63 1.78 -5.20
CA GLY A 457 3.70 1.22 -3.85
C GLY A 457 4.61 2.03 -2.93
N PRO A 458 4.64 1.68 -1.65
CA PRO A 458 5.41 2.42 -0.66
C PRO A 458 6.90 2.06 -0.70
N ALA A 459 7.76 2.94 -0.17
CA ALA A 459 9.20 2.70 -0.05
C ALA A 459 9.48 1.59 0.98
N LEU A 460 10.38 0.66 0.68
CA LEU A 460 10.58 -0.60 1.42
C LEU A 460 11.81 -0.62 2.33
#